data_AF-A0A559QLR5-F1
#
_entry.id   AF-A0A559QLR5-F1
#
_cell.length_a   1.000
_cell.length_b   1.000
_cell.length_c   1.000
_cell.angle_alpha   90.00
_cell.angle_beta   90.00
_cell.angle_gamma   90.00
#
_symmetry.space_group_name_H-M   'P 1'
#
loop_
_entity.id
_entity.type
_entity.pdbx_description
1 polymer ?
#
loop_
_entity_poly.entity_id
_entity_poly.type
_entity_poly.pdbx_seq_one_letter_code
_entity_poly.pdbx_strand_id
1 'polypeptide(L)' 'MSLQQIKSFSAEAKTNSELGAKLKECQKIKEMLVLGKEYGFNMDEVELYPPNEPQFTEDQLSEKLVKALLRV' A
#
# COMPACT_ATOMS: atom_id res chain seq x y z
N MET A 1 -10.20 5.78 -9.58
CA MET A 1 -9.82 6.94 -8.73
C MET A 1 -8.85 6.48 -7.64
N SER A 2 -9.15 5.41 -6.89
CA SER A 2 -8.26 4.93 -5.83
C SER A 2 -7.02 4.20 -6.39
N LEU A 3 -7.05 3.56 -7.56
CA LEU A 3 -5.86 2.94 -8.18
C LEU A 3 -4.71 3.94 -8.44
N GLN A 4 -5.05 5.15 -8.88
CA GLN A 4 -4.07 6.24 -9.02
C GLN A 4 -3.57 6.72 -7.66
N GLN A 5 -4.42 6.74 -6.63
CA GLN A 5 -4.04 7.06 -5.25
C GLN A 5 -3.15 5.98 -4.64
N ILE A 6 -3.39 4.69 -4.93
CA ILE A 6 -2.53 3.57 -4.50
C ILE A 6 -1.14 3.71 -5.13
N LYS A 7 -1.07 4.01 -6.44
CA LYS A 7 0.21 4.29 -7.12
C LYS A 7 0.92 5.50 -6.51
N SER A 8 0.20 6.58 -6.24
CA SER A 8 0.77 7.78 -5.61
C SER A 8 1.23 7.51 -4.18
N PHE A 9 0.46 6.78 -3.39
CA PHE A 9 0.81 6.39 -2.03
C PHE A 9 2.06 5.50 -2.01
N SER A 10 2.14 4.54 -2.94
CA SER A 10 3.32 3.71 -3.14
C SER A 10 4.54 4.56 -3.51
N ALA A 11 4.40 5.51 -4.44
CA ALA A 11 5.49 6.43 -4.80
C ALA A 11 5.91 7.33 -3.63
N GLU A 12 4.96 7.84 -2.85
CA GLU A 12 5.22 8.66 -1.68
C GLU A 12 5.91 7.87 -0.57
N ALA A 13 5.51 6.62 -0.33
CA ALA A 13 6.15 5.72 0.62
C ALA A 13 7.60 5.38 0.25
N LYS A 14 7.97 5.44 -1.04
CA LYS A 14 9.37 5.33 -1.49
C LYS A 14 10.17 6.61 -1.23
N THR A 15 9.52 7.76 -1.36
CA THR A 15 10.17 9.07 -1.28
C THR A 15 10.27 9.56 0.17
N ASN A 16 9.29 9.22 1.00
CA ASN A 16 9.21 9.59 2.40
C ASN A 16 9.56 8.39 3.29
N SER A 17 10.75 8.42 3.89
CA SER A 17 11.23 7.33 4.75
C SER A 17 10.37 7.09 6.00
N GLU A 18 9.68 8.12 6.52
CA GLU A 18 8.77 7.95 7.67
C GLU A 18 7.53 7.15 7.24
N LEU A 19 6.93 7.52 6.11
CA LEU A 19 5.77 6.81 5.57
C LEU A 19 6.14 5.37 5.18
N GLY A 20 7.30 5.18 4.54
CA GLY A 20 7.81 3.85 4.19
C GLY A 20 8.06 2.96 5.42
N ALA A 21 8.53 3.52 6.53
CA ALA A 21 8.68 2.78 7.79
C ALA A 21 7.32 2.35 8.36
N LYS A 22 6.35 3.28 8.45
CA LYS A 22 4.98 2.98 8.93
C LYS A 22 4.27 1.95 8.04
N LEU A 23 4.49 2.02 6.72
CA LEU A 23 3.94 1.07 5.77
C LEU A 23 4.47 -0.35 6.01
N LYS A 24 5.76 -0.49 6.34
CA LYS A 24 6.37 -1.77 6.71
C LYS A 24 5.90 -2.31 8.05
N GLU A 25 5.48 -1.44 8.97
CA GLU A 25 4.88 -1.86 10.23
C GLU A 25 3.44 -2.36 10.06
N CYS A 26 2.75 -1.95 8.99
CA CYS A 26 1.42 -2.45 8.69
C CYS A 26 1.45 -3.95 8.39
N GLN A 27 0.66 -4.72 9.15
CA GLN A 27 0.54 -6.17 9.00
C GLN A 27 -0.75 -6.57 8.28
N LYS A 28 -1.74 -5.67 8.25
CA LYS A 28 -3.07 -5.90 7.64
C LYS A 28 -3.39 -4.80 6.64
N ILE A 29 -4.17 -5.14 5.61
CA ILE A 29 -4.61 -4.17 4.59
C ILE A 29 -5.38 -3.02 5.24
N LYS A 30 -6.25 -3.30 6.22
CA LYS A 30 -6.98 -2.25 6.95
C LYS A 30 -6.06 -1.21 7.61
N GLU A 31 -4.90 -1.64 8.14
CA GLU A 31 -3.91 -0.72 8.73
C GLU A 31 -3.28 0.16 7.65
N MET A 32 -2.93 -0.43 6.51
CA MET A 32 -2.44 0.32 5.35
C MET A 32 -3.47 1.32 4.81
N LEU A 33 -4.75 0.94 4.77
CA LEU A 33 -5.85 1.83 4.34
C LEU A 33 -6.06 2.99 5.30
N VAL A 34 -5.96 2.75 6.61
CA VAL A 34 -6.01 3.80 7.63
C VAL A 34 -4.82 4.73 7.48
N LEU A 35 -3.60 4.18 7.34
CA LEU A 35 -2.38 4.96 7.10
C LEU A 35 -2.50 5.81 5.84
N GLY A 36 -2.98 5.24 4.73
CA GLY A 36 -3.25 6.00 3.51
C GLY A 36 -4.18 7.18 3.78
N LYS A 37 -5.30 6.95 4.49
CA LYS A 37 -6.26 8.02 4.82
C LYS A 37 -5.66 9.12 5.68
N GLU A 38 -4.78 8.78 6.63
CA GLU A 38 -4.04 9.76 7.44
C GLU A 38 -3.16 10.67 6.59
N TYR A 39 -2.56 10.12 5.54
CA TYR A 39 -1.75 10.86 4.57
C TYR A 39 -2.58 11.46 3.41
N GLY A 40 -3.92 11.38 3.48
CA GLY A 40 -4.82 11.95 2.47
C GLY A 40 -5.10 11.06 1.25
N PHE A 41 -4.65 9.81 1.28
CA PHE A 41 -4.93 8.80 0.25
C PHE A 41 -6.15 7.96 0.63
N ASN A 42 -7.24 8.12 -0.12
CA ASN A 42 -8.37 7.20 -0.07
C ASN A 42 -8.10 6.04 -1.02
N MET A 43 -7.53 4.96 -0.48
CA MET A 43 -7.39 3.68 -1.15
C MET A 43 -8.61 2.81 -0.82
N ASP A 44 -9.08 2.02 -1.80
CA ASP A 44 -10.16 1.06 -1.63
C ASP A 44 -9.60 -0.37 -1.56
N GLU A 45 -10.09 -1.16 -0.60
CA GLU A 45 -9.71 -2.57 -0.45
C GLU A 45 -10.03 -3.37 -1.71
N VAL A 46 -11.12 -3.04 -2.40
CA VAL A 46 -11.55 -3.71 -3.63
C VAL A 46 -10.59 -3.45 -4.79
N GLU A 47 -9.96 -2.27 -4.84
CA GLU A 47 -8.98 -1.93 -5.88
C GLU A 47 -7.55 -2.45 -5.56
N LEU A 48 -7.30 -2.90 -4.33
CA LEU A 48 -6.07 -3.58 -3.93
C LEU A 48 -6.03 -5.04 -4.36
N TYR A 49 -7.20 -5.67 -4.41
CA TYR A 49 -7.36 -7.03 -4.91
C TYR A 49 -7.73 -7.00 -6.40
N PRO A 50 -7.35 -8.07 -7.11
CA PRO A 50 -6.33 -8.02 -8.14
C PRO A 50 -6.70 -7.14 -9.36
N PRO A 51 -5.96 -6.06 -9.62
CA PRO A 51 -5.66 -5.63 -10.98
C PRO A 51 -4.45 -6.43 -11.51
N ASN A 52 -4.38 -6.66 -12.82
CA ASN A 52 -3.33 -7.43 -13.50
C ASN A 52 -1.88 -6.92 -13.31
N GLU A 53 -1.65 -5.87 -12.52
CA GLU A 53 -0.36 -5.21 -12.33
C GLU A 53 -0.15 -4.81 -10.85
N PRO A 54 0.98 -5.22 -10.23
CA PRO A 54 1.26 -4.92 -8.83
C PRO A 54 1.50 -3.42 -8.61
N GLN A 55 0.83 -2.84 -7.61
CA GLN A 55 0.94 -1.41 -7.28
C GLN A 55 2.04 -1.10 -6.25
N PHE A 56 2.49 -2.13 -5.54
CA PHE A 56 3.54 -2.07 -4.53
C PHE A 56 4.65 -3.03 -4.90
N THR A 57 5.87 -2.74 -4.42
CA THR A 57 7.00 -3.67 -4.49
C THR A 57 7.24 -4.32 -3.12
N GLU A 58 7.84 -5.52 -3.12
CA GLU A 58 8.03 -6.30 -1.88
C GLU A 58 8.85 -5.54 -0.82
N ASP A 59 9.78 -4.69 -1.27
CA ASP A 59 10.61 -3.85 -0.39
C ASP A 59 9.84 -2.77 0.36
N GLN A 60 8.59 -2.50 -0.02
CA GLN A 60 7.75 -1.46 0.60
C GLN A 60 6.79 -2.01 1.66
N LEU A 61 6.51 -3.31 1.61
CA LEU A 61 5.45 -3.95 2.39
C LEU A 61 6.05 -4.90 3.44
N SER A 62 5.27 -5.21 4.47
CA SER A 62 5.60 -6.30 5.39
C SER A 62 5.41 -7.67 4.72
N GLU A 63 6.08 -8.72 5.20
CA GLU A 63 5.94 -10.08 4.67
C GLU A 63 4.47 -10.56 4.58
N LYS A 64 3.62 -10.10 5.51
CA LYS A 64 2.18 -10.43 5.52
C LYS A 64 1.44 -9.70 4.40
N LEU A 65 1.73 -8.42 4.18
CA LEU A 65 1.11 -7.63 3.11
C LEU A 65 1.60 -8.05 1.74
N VAL A 66 2.89 -8.38 1.59
CA VAL A 66 3.44 -9.00 0.37
C VAL A 66 2.65 -10.27 0.04
N LYS A 67 2.49 -11.18 1.01
CA LYS A 67 1.67 -12.39 0.82
C LYS A 67 0.18 -12.11 0.60
N ALA A 68 -0.35 -10.95 0.94
CA ALA A 68 -1.77 -10.64 0.73
C ALA A 68 -2.02 -9.98 -0.63
N LEU A 69 -1.13 -9.08 -1.06
CA LEU A 69 -1.30 -8.20 -2.22
C LEU A 69 -0.48 -8.64 -3.43
N LEU A 70 0.70 -9.24 -3.21
CA LEU A 70 1.65 -9.67 -4.24
C LEU A 70 1.72 -11.19 -4.40
N ARG A 71 0.70 -11.92 -3.96
CA ARG A 71 0.54 -13.35 -4.26
C ARG A 71 0.24 -13.54 -5.76
N VAL A 72 1.28 -13.41 -6.57
CA VAL A 72 1.37 -13.93 -7.94
C VAL A 72 1.78 -15.41 -7.88
#